data_AF-A0A913Y6G3-F1
#
_entry.id   AF-A0A913Y6G3-F1
#
_cell.length_a   1.000
_cell.length_b   1.000
_cell.length_c   1.000
_cell.angle_alpha   90.00
_cell.angle_beta   90.00
_cell.angle_gamma   90.00
#
_symmetry.space_group_name_H-M   'P 1'
#
loop_
_entity.id
_entity.type
_entity.pdbx_description
1 polymer ?
#
loop_
_entity_poly.entity_id
_entity_poly.type
_entity_poly.pdbx_seq_one_letter_code
_entity_poly.pdbx_strand_id
1 'polypeptide(L)'
;MAEKVEDLSLPTAVMVRLVKDALPDGVNIAKEARAAISKAASVFVLYATTCANTIAVSAKRKTLTASDVFQALEEMEFEEFIPKLKEDLIAFKREQKGKKEAAAESKRRKSELQSSEDSAPEAKKQKTDDSNEDTKENDDSIDES
;
A
#
# COMPACT_ATOMS: atom_id res chain seq x y z
N MET A 1 2.85 -17.93 -5.26
CA MET A 1 4.05 -17.41 -4.57
C MET A 1 5.20 -17.51 -5.55
N ALA A 2 6.17 -16.59 -5.55
CA ALA A 2 7.32 -16.67 -6.44
C ALA A 2 7.98 -18.06 -6.30
N GLU A 3 8.06 -18.81 -7.39
CA GLU A 3 8.67 -20.16 -7.37
C GLU A 3 10.18 -20.06 -7.55
N LYS A 4 10.67 -18.98 -8.16
CA LYS A 4 12.08 -18.81 -8.49
C LYS A 4 12.59 -17.41 -8.14
N VAL A 5 13.88 -17.29 -7.86
CA VAL A 5 14.52 -15.99 -7.53
C VAL A 5 14.39 -15.00 -8.70
N GLU A 6 14.32 -15.52 -9.92
CA GLU A 6 14.11 -14.73 -11.14
C GLU A 6 12.74 -14.00 -11.16
N ASP A 7 11.73 -14.55 -10.47
CA ASP A 7 10.40 -13.93 -10.33
C ASP A 7 10.41 -12.75 -9.34
N LEU A 8 11.47 -12.62 -8.54
CA LEU A 8 11.69 -11.55 -7.56
C LEU A 8 12.65 -10.48 -8.11
N SER A 9 12.74 -10.33 -9.44
CA SER A 9 13.63 -9.37 -10.07
C SER A 9 13.16 -7.92 -9.83
N LEU A 10 14.09 -7.09 -9.36
CA LEU A 10 13.87 -5.66 -9.17
C LEU A 10 14.06 -4.90 -10.49
N PRO A 11 13.41 -3.75 -10.70
CA PRO A 11 13.60 -2.96 -11.90
C PRO A 11 15.07 -2.58 -12.12
N THR A 12 15.66 -3.09 -13.21
CA THR A 12 17.09 -2.91 -13.52
C THR A 12 17.51 -1.44 -13.53
N ALA A 13 16.67 -0.54 -14.03
CA ALA A 13 16.97 0.89 -14.07
C ALA A 13 17.17 1.50 -12.66
N VAL A 14 16.36 1.07 -11.69
CA VAL A 14 16.45 1.54 -10.30
C VAL A 14 17.74 1.01 -9.65
N MET A 15 18.04 -0.27 -9.85
CA MET A 15 19.29 -0.88 -9.37
C MET A 15 20.51 -0.16 -9.92
N VAL A 16 20.55 0.11 -11.24
CA VAL A 16 21.67 0.82 -11.86
C VAL A 16 21.85 2.22 -11.31
N ARG A 17 20.75 2.95 -11.08
CA ARG A 17 20.82 4.28 -10.47
C ARG A 17 21.42 4.21 -9.07
N LEU A 18 20.91 3.32 -8.20
CA LEU A 18 21.41 3.16 -6.84
C LEU A 18 22.91 2.80 -6.79
N VAL A 19 23.36 1.91 -7.68
CA VAL A 19 24.79 1.54 -7.75
C VAL A 19 25.63 2.73 -8.22
N LYS A 20 25.17 3.51 -9.19
CA LYS A 20 25.88 4.72 -9.63
C LYS A 20 25.94 5.79 -8.55
N ASP A 21 24.87 5.98 -7.78
CA ASP A 21 24.82 6.95 -6.68
C ASP A 21 25.83 6.61 -5.57
N ALA A 22 26.24 5.34 -5.47
CA ALA A 22 27.27 4.86 -4.53
C ALA A 22 28.70 4.91 -5.10
N LEU A 23 28.89 5.31 -6.37
CA LEU A 23 30.17 5.34 -7.05
C LEU A 23 30.55 6.78 -7.47
N PRO A 24 31.85 7.09 -7.62
CA PRO A 24 32.28 8.36 -8.20
C PRO A 24 31.75 8.56 -9.63
N ASP A 25 31.63 9.83 -10.04
CA ASP A 25 31.23 10.19 -11.39
C ASP A 25 32.17 9.60 -12.45
N GLY A 26 31.59 9.20 -13.59
CA GLY A 26 32.34 8.64 -14.72
C GLY A 26 32.70 7.15 -14.59
N VAL A 27 32.38 6.49 -13.47
CA VAL A 27 32.60 5.04 -13.33
C VAL A 27 31.60 4.24 -14.17
N ASN A 28 32.14 3.34 -14.99
CA ASN A 28 31.36 2.41 -15.79
C ASN A 28 31.15 1.07 -15.06
N ILE A 29 29.93 0.55 -15.13
CA ILE A 29 29.57 -0.73 -14.51
C ILE A 29 29.44 -1.77 -15.64
N ALA A 30 30.05 -2.94 -15.48
CA ALA A 30 29.91 -4.04 -16.43
C ALA A 30 28.46 -4.59 -16.46
N LYS A 31 28.05 -5.21 -17.57
CA LYS A 31 26.70 -5.78 -17.70
C LYS A 31 26.48 -6.92 -16.70
N GLU A 32 27.51 -7.73 -16.53
CA GLU A 32 27.58 -8.88 -15.62
C GLU A 32 27.49 -8.42 -14.17
N ALA A 33 28.18 -7.32 -13.82
CA ALA A 33 28.11 -6.73 -12.49
C ALA A 33 26.69 -6.23 -12.16
N ARG A 34 26.02 -5.57 -13.10
CA ARG A 34 24.61 -5.16 -12.92
C ARG A 34 23.69 -6.36 -12.65
N ALA A 35 23.86 -7.43 -13.43
CA ALA A 35 23.06 -8.64 -13.26
C ALA A 35 23.34 -9.33 -11.90
N ALA A 36 24.62 -9.39 -11.50
CA ALA A 36 25.02 -9.95 -10.22
C ALA A 36 24.44 -9.17 -9.04
N ILE A 37 24.52 -7.83 -9.06
CA ILE A 37 23.96 -6.97 -8.01
C ILE A 37 22.43 -7.11 -7.96
N SER A 38 21.76 -7.17 -9.12
CA SER A 38 20.30 -7.38 -9.17
C SER A 38 19.90 -8.70 -8.53
N LYS A 39 20.63 -9.79 -8.79
CA LYS A 39 20.36 -11.09 -8.17
C LYS A 39 20.68 -11.09 -6.68
N ALA A 40 21.79 -10.46 -6.29
CA ALA A 40 22.18 -10.31 -4.89
C ALA A 40 21.14 -9.55 -4.08
N ALA A 41 20.52 -8.50 -4.64
CA ALA A 41 19.45 -7.76 -3.97
C ALA A 41 18.20 -8.63 -3.70
N SER A 42 17.78 -9.43 -4.68
CA SER A 42 16.66 -10.38 -4.47
C SER A 42 16.99 -11.43 -3.41
N VAL A 43 18.21 -11.96 -3.42
CA VAL A 43 18.68 -12.92 -2.41
C VAL A 43 18.77 -12.27 -1.03
N PHE A 44 19.22 -11.01 -0.94
CA PHE A 44 19.30 -10.26 0.31
C PHE A 44 17.91 -10.11 0.96
N VAL A 45 16.89 -9.72 0.18
CA VAL A 45 15.51 -9.60 0.69
C VAL A 45 15.01 -10.95 1.22
N LEU A 46 15.25 -12.04 0.48
CA LEU A 46 14.83 -13.37 0.90
C LEU A 46 15.56 -13.82 2.18
N TYR A 47 16.87 -13.59 2.24
CA TYR A 47 17.69 -13.95 3.38
C TYR A 47 17.29 -13.16 4.64
N ALA A 48 17.19 -11.83 4.54
CA ALA A 48 16.75 -10.98 5.64
C ALA A 48 15.35 -11.34 6.13
N THR A 49 14.42 -11.62 5.22
CA THR A 49 13.06 -12.07 5.58
C THR A 49 13.09 -13.41 6.30
N THR A 50 13.96 -14.34 5.87
CA THR A 50 14.10 -15.65 6.50
C THR A 50 14.66 -15.53 7.92
N CYS A 51 15.71 -14.73 8.13
CA CYS A 51 16.28 -14.49 9.46
C CYS A 51 15.24 -13.83 10.39
N ALA A 52 14.58 -12.75 9.94
CA ALA A 52 13.55 -12.08 10.71
C ALA A 52 12.38 -13.04 11.06
N ASN A 53 12.01 -13.92 10.13
CA ASN A 53 10.96 -14.91 10.36
C ASN A 53 11.37 -15.94 11.43
N THR A 54 12.61 -16.42 11.39
CA THR A 54 13.14 -17.31 12.44
C THR A 54 13.07 -16.67 13.82
N ILE A 55 13.38 -15.39 13.94
CA ILE A 55 13.29 -14.63 15.20
C ILE A 55 11.84 -14.51 15.68
N ALA A 56 10.92 -14.12 14.78
CA ALA A 56 9.50 -14.00 15.12
C ALA A 56 8.88 -15.34 15.54
N VAL A 57 9.18 -16.42 14.82
CA VAL A 57 8.72 -17.78 15.12
C VAL A 57 9.28 -18.26 16.46
N SER A 58 10.56 -18.01 16.74
CA SER A 58 11.18 -18.32 18.03
C SER A 58 10.51 -17.58 19.19
N ALA A 59 10.03 -16.36 18.95
CA ALA A 59 9.22 -15.58 19.88
C ALA A 59 7.72 -15.96 19.90
N LYS A 60 7.33 -17.09 19.28
CA LYS A 60 5.94 -17.59 19.17
C LYS A 60 4.97 -16.61 18.49
N ARG A 61 5.48 -15.72 17.63
CA ARG A 61 4.67 -14.77 16.85
C ARG A 61 4.51 -15.26 15.41
N LYS A 62 3.32 -15.01 14.85
CA LYS A 62 3.02 -15.26 13.42
C LYS A 62 3.18 -14.01 12.55
N THR A 63 3.51 -12.88 13.16
CA THR A 63 3.61 -11.58 12.49
C THR A 63 5.02 -11.04 12.72
N LEU A 64 5.68 -10.70 11.61
CA LEU A 64 6.94 -9.98 11.59
C LEU A 64 6.73 -8.55 12.09
N THR A 65 7.64 -8.10 12.94
CA THR A 65 7.70 -6.75 13.49
C THR A 65 9.00 -6.08 13.10
N ALA A 66 9.08 -4.75 13.21
CA ALA A 66 10.32 -4.02 12.98
C ALA A 66 11.47 -4.50 13.89
N SER A 67 11.17 -4.92 15.11
CA SER A 67 12.16 -5.46 16.05
C SER A 67 12.80 -6.76 15.55
N ASP A 68 12.06 -7.58 14.81
CA ASP A 68 12.60 -8.82 14.22
C ASP A 68 13.58 -8.51 13.10
N VAL A 69 13.23 -7.51 12.27
CA VAL A 69 14.10 -7.05 11.18
C VAL A 69 15.39 -6.44 11.73
N PHE A 70 15.31 -5.64 12.79
CA PHE A 70 16.53 -5.07 13.40
C PHE A 70 17.45 -6.14 13.99
N GLN A 71 16.91 -7.11 14.74
CA GLN A 71 17.72 -8.22 15.25
C GLN A 71 18.29 -9.09 14.12
N ALA A 72 17.52 -9.32 13.05
CA ALA A 72 18.02 -10.04 11.88
C ALA A 72 19.20 -9.31 11.23
N LEU A 73 19.16 -7.98 11.15
CA LEU A 73 20.28 -7.20 10.62
C LEU A 73 21.52 -7.27 11.52
N GLU A 74 21.36 -7.36 12.84
CA GLU A 74 22.48 -7.61 13.76
C GLU A 74 23.07 -9.02 13.53
N GLU A 75 22.24 -10.06 13.43
CA GLU A 75 22.69 -11.43 13.15
C GLU A 75 23.36 -11.60 11.77
N MET A 76 22.96 -10.77 10.81
CA MET A 76 23.52 -10.74 9.45
C MET A 76 24.75 -9.83 9.32
N GLU A 77 25.23 -9.23 10.43
CA GLU A 77 26.37 -8.30 10.44
C GLU A 77 26.15 -7.01 9.64
N PHE A 78 24.90 -6.55 9.53
CA PHE A 78 24.49 -5.28 8.89
C PHE A 78 23.98 -4.25 9.91
N GLU A 79 24.53 -4.26 11.13
CA GLU A 79 24.13 -3.37 12.22
C GLU A 79 24.30 -1.87 11.89
N GLU A 80 25.21 -1.55 10.97
CA GLU A 80 25.42 -0.19 10.46
C GLU A 80 24.19 0.43 9.78
N PHE A 81 23.24 -0.39 9.30
CA PHE A 81 21.99 0.10 8.69
C PHE A 81 20.93 0.49 9.72
N ILE A 82 21.03 -0.01 10.95
CA ILE A 82 19.98 0.11 11.97
C ILE A 82 19.69 1.56 12.36
N PRO A 83 20.69 2.45 12.59
CA PRO A 83 20.42 3.84 12.97
C PRO A 83 19.53 4.55 11.95
N LYS A 84 19.90 4.45 10.66
CA LYS A 84 19.15 5.08 9.57
C LYS A 84 17.73 4.50 9.45
N LEU A 85 17.59 3.17 9.53
CA LEU A 85 16.28 2.53 9.44
C LEU A 85 15.34 2.91 10.61
N LYS A 86 15.88 3.15 11.81
CA LYS A 86 15.09 3.63 12.95
C LYS A 86 14.55 5.04 12.70
N GLU A 87 15.36 5.94 12.12
CA GLU A 87 14.91 7.28 11.73
C GLU A 87 13.79 7.21 10.69
N ASP A 88 13.98 6.41 9.64
CA ASP A 88 13.00 6.24 8.56
C ASP A 88 11.68 5.63 9.09
N LEU A 89 11.75 4.69 10.05
CA LEU A 89 10.58 4.12 10.71
C LEU A 89 9.79 5.17 11.51
N ILE A 90 10.48 6.10 12.19
CA ILE A 90 9.84 7.20 12.92
C ILE A 90 9.13 8.13 11.93
N ALA A 91 9.81 8.52 10.85
CA ALA A 91 9.25 9.36 9.80
C ALA A 91 8.01 8.71 9.17
N PHE A 92 8.08 7.42 8.83
CA PHE A 92 6.98 6.65 8.28
C PHE A 92 5.76 6.60 9.22
N LYS A 93 5.98 6.35 10.52
CA LYS A 93 4.89 6.35 11.52
C LYS A 93 4.23 7.72 11.64
N ARG A 94 5.01 8.81 11.58
CA ARG A 94 4.49 10.18 11.60
C ARG A 94 3.61 10.46 10.40
N GLU A 95 4.06 10.10 9.20
CA GLU A 95 3.30 10.29 7.96
C GLU A 95 1.99 9.48 7.97
N GLN A 96 2.04 8.22 8.42
CA GLN A 96 0.84 7.39 8.53
C GLN A 96 -0.19 7.95 9.51
N LYS A 97 0.25 8.54 10.62
CA LYS A 97 -0.64 9.20 11.57
C LYS A 97 -1.33 10.41 10.93
N GLY A 98 -0.58 11.26 10.23
CA GLY A 98 -1.12 12.43 9.51
C GLY A 98 -2.15 12.04 8.44
N LYS A 99 -1.92 10.96 7.67
CA LYS A 99 -2.89 10.45 6.69
C LYS A 99 -4.20 9.98 7.35
N LYS A 100 -4.11 9.31 8.50
CA LYS A 100 -5.29 8.86 9.26
C LYS A 100 -6.09 10.04 9.81
N GLU A 101 -5.40 11.05 10.33
CA GLU A 101 -6.02 12.27 10.85
C GLU A 101 -6.73 13.06 9.73
N ALA A 102 -6.08 13.27 8.59
CA ALA A 102 -6.68 13.93 7.43
C ALA A 102 -7.89 13.17 6.87
N ALA A 103 -7.83 11.84 6.82
CA ALA A 103 -8.96 11.01 6.40
C ALA A 103 -10.13 11.06 7.40
N ALA A 104 -9.85 11.12 8.70
CA ALA A 104 -10.86 11.27 9.73
C ALA A 104 -11.54 12.66 9.68
N GLU A 105 -10.75 13.71 9.43
CA GLU A 105 -11.28 15.07 9.27
C GLU A 105 -12.14 15.21 8.00
N SER A 106 -11.71 14.64 6.87
CA SER A 106 -12.51 14.62 5.65
C SER A 106 -13.84 13.87 5.84
N LYS A 107 -13.84 12.75 6.57
CA LYS A 107 -15.08 12.04 6.92
C LYS A 107 -16.00 12.87 7.83
N ARG A 108 -15.46 13.57 8.83
CA ARG A 108 -16.24 14.47 9.70
C ARG A 108 -16.87 15.62 8.93
N ARG A 109 -16.09 16.29 8.08
CA ARG A 109 -16.61 17.36 7.21
C ARG A 109 -17.69 16.85 6.26
N LYS A 110 -17.52 15.67 5.68
CA LYS A 110 -18.55 15.06 4.81
C LYS A 110 -19.83 14.72 5.56
N SER A 111 -19.75 14.24 6.82
CA SER A 111 -20.94 14.02 7.64
C SER A 111 -21.62 15.32 8.08
N GLU A 112 -20.86 16.39 8.35
CA GLU A 112 -21.43 17.70 8.68
C GLU A 112 -22.17 18.32 7.49
N LEU A 113 -21.58 18.27 6.27
CA LEU A 113 -22.25 18.74 5.06
C LEU A 113 -23.52 17.95 4.75
N GLN A 114 -23.52 16.61 4.91
CA GLN A 114 -24.72 15.79 4.71
C GLN A 114 -25.81 16.03 5.78
N SER A 115 -25.44 16.40 7.01
CA SER A 115 -26.43 16.79 8.03
C SER A 115 -27.06 18.16 7.81
N SER A 116 -26.45 19.01 6.96
CA SER A 116 -26.97 20.35 6.66
C SER A 116 -27.92 20.42 5.46
N GLU A 117 -27.98 19.39 4.61
CA GLU A 117 -28.92 19.31 3.47
C GLU A 117 -30.31 18.76 3.85
N ASP A 118 -30.48 18.15 5.04
CA ASP A 118 -31.77 17.61 5.52
C ASP A 118 -32.65 18.67 6.25
N SER A 119 -32.19 19.92 6.35
CA SER A 119 -32.89 21.00 7.08
C SER A 119 -33.55 22.06 6.18
N ALA A 120 -33.91 21.71 4.93
CA ALA A 120 -34.77 22.57 4.12
C ALA A 120 -36.26 22.33 4.48
N PRO A 121 -37.02 23.34 4.94
CA PRO A 121 -38.42 23.14 5.33
C PRO A 121 -39.31 22.92 4.10
N GLU A 122 -40.08 21.82 4.11
CA GLU A 122 -41.18 21.56 3.19
C GLU A 122 -42.20 22.71 3.19
N ALA A 123 -42.20 23.51 2.13
CA ALA A 123 -43.30 24.42 1.84
C ALA A 123 -44.48 23.59 1.29
N LYS A 124 -45.46 23.34 2.16
CA LYS A 124 -46.79 22.79 1.83
C LYS A 124 -47.36 23.41 0.55
N LYS A 125 -47.65 22.56 -0.44
CA LYS A 125 -48.69 22.86 -1.46
C LYS A 125 -49.84 21.88 -1.34
N GLN A 126 -51.01 22.50 -1.38
CA GLN A 126 -52.31 22.04 -0.95
C GLN A 126 -52.97 21.17 -2.02
N LYS A 127 -53.72 20.18 -1.52
CA LYS A 127 -54.60 19.21 -2.18
C LYS A 127 -55.56 19.86 -3.20
N THR A 128 -55.62 19.33 -4.42
CA THR A 128 -56.87 19.24 -5.19
C THR A 128 -56.94 17.87 -5.86
N ASP A 129 -58.02 17.19 -5.50
CA ASP A 129 -58.57 15.96 -6.01
C ASP A 129 -59.10 16.18 -7.44
N ASP A 130 -58.77 15.29 -8.38
CA ASP A 130 -59.73 14.89 -9.41
C ASP A 130 -59.36 13.49 -9.91
N SER A 131 -60.34 12.60 -9.82
CA SER A 131 -60.28 11.21 -10.21
C SER A 131 -60.62 11.07 -11.69
N ASN A 132 -59.90 10.24 -12.45
CA ASN A 132 -60.58 9.44 -13.47
C ASN A 132 -59.82 8.16 -13.85
N GLU A 133 -60.61 7.11 -13.99
CA GLU A 133 -60.29 5.72 -14.29
C GLU A 133 -59.83 5.48 -15.74
N ASP A 134 -59.36 4.24 -15.93
CA ASP A 134 -59.33 3.46 -17.18
C ASP A 134 -58.19 3.78 -18.18
N THR A 135 -57.40 2.84 -18.70
CA THR A 135 -57.75 1.48 -19.15
C THR A 135 -56.47 0.66 -19.38
N LYS A 136 -56.53 -0.63 -18.98
CA LYS A 136 -56.15 -1.88 -19.69
C LYS A 136 -54.82 -2.07 -20.47
N GLU A 137 -54.23 -3.26 -20.20
CA GLU A 137 -53.74 -4.31 -21.15
C GLU A 137 -52.70 -3.88 -22.22
N ASN A 138 -51.62 -4.57 -22.55
CA ASN A 138 -51.19 -5.97 -22.56
C ASN A 138 -49.66 -5.94 -22.81
N ASP A 139 -48.85 -6.79 -22.21
CA ASP A 139 -48.40 -8.09 -22.75
C ASP A 139 -47.44 -8.03 -23.95
N ASP A 140 -46.37 -8.78 -23.77
CA ASP A 140 -45.68 -9.64 -24.74
C ASP A 140 -44.32 -9.25 -25.38
N SER A 141 -43.44 -10.25 -25.26
CA SER A 141 -42.32 -10.67 -26.14
C SER A 141 -41.03 -9.84 -26.15
N ILE A 142 -39.87 -10.39 -25.71
CA ILE A 142 -39.02 -11.39 -26.39
C ILE A 142 -38.50 -10.85 -27.74
N ASP A 143 -37.18 -10.66 -27.87
CA ASP A 143 -36.33 -11.49 -28.75
C ASP A 143 -34.83 -11.09 -28.73
N GLU A 144 -34.01 -12.10 -29.01
CA GLU A 144 -32.57 -12.22 -29.13
C GLU A 144 -31.85 -11.17 -30.00
N SER A 145 -30.56 -10.96 -29.69
CA SER A 145 -29.41 -11.28 -30.57
C SER A 145 -28.08 -11.17 -29.83
#